data_AF-A0A7C3P2L0-F1
#
_entry.id   AF-A0A7C3P2L0-F1
#
_cell.length_a   1.000
_cell.length_b   1.000
_cell.length_c   1.000
_cell.angle_alpha   90.00
_cell.angle_beta   90.00
_cell.angle_gamma   90.00
#
_symmetry.space_group_name_H-M   'P 1'
#
loop_
_entity.id
_entity.type
_entity.pdbx_description
1 polymer ?
#
loop_
_entity_poly.entity_id
_entity_poly.type
_entity_poly.pdbx_seq_one_letter_code
_entity_poly.pdbx_strand_id
1 'polypeptide(L)' 'MKTKKDWIRRLQKMRRNIYLQGEKVARDDERIQAVLNTMGMTFDFAEKPEYADLMTATSHLTGETINQGEQG' A
#
# COMPACT_ATOMS: atom_id res chain seq x y z
N MET A 1 12.06 -2.59 -1.95
CA MET A 1 10.99 -1.82 -1.29
C MET A 1 10.08 -1.15 -2.33
N LYS A 2 8.76 -1.35 -2.26
CA LYS A 2 7.81 -0.72 -3.20
C LYS A 2 7.45 0.69 -2.73
N THR A 3 7.09 1.56 -3.67
CA THR A 3 6.59 2.92 -3.38
C THR A 3 5.08 2.94 -3.19
N LYS A 4 4.54 4.01 -2.59
CA LYS A 4 3.08 4.25 -2.53
C LYS A 4 2.43 4.20 -3.91
N LYS A 5 3.10 4.75 -4.92
CA LYS A 5 2.62 4.78 -6.31
C LYS A 5 2.52 3.38 -6.90
N ASP A 6 3.50 2.51 -6.62
CA ASP A 6 3.47 1.13 -7.09
C ASP A 6 2.38 0.31 -6.39
N TRP A 7 2.18 0.55 -5.09
CA TRP A 7 1.07 -0.05 -4.35
C TRP A 7 -0.30 0.35 -4.91
N ILE A 8 -0.54 1.65 -5.17
CA ILE A 8 -1.78 2.13 -5.80
C ILE A 8 -1.96 1.51 -7.20
N ARG A 9 -0.91 1.49 -8.03
CA ARG A 9 -0.95 0.87 -9.37
C ARG A 9 -1.31 -0.61 -9.30
N ARG A 10 -0.86 -1.33 -8.26
CA ARG A 10 -1.26 -2.73 -8.03
C ARG A 10 -2.75 -2.83 -7.69
N LEU A 11 -3.27 -1.96 -6.82
CA LEU A 11 -4.68 -1.94 -6.45
C LEU A 11 -5.59 -1.71 -7.66
N GLN A 12 -5.19 -0.85 -8.59
CA GLN A 12 -5.91 -0.56 -9.84
C GLN A 12 -6.08 -1.80 -10.73
N LYS A 13 -5.14 -2.74 -10.67
CA LYS A 13 -5.18 -4.00 -11.44
C LYS A 13 -6.02 -5.09 -10.77
N MET A 14 -6.42 -4.92 -9.51
CA MET A 14 -7.19 -5.92 -8.78
C MET A 14 -8.65 -5.94 -9.23
N ARG A 15 -9.30 -7.09 -9.06
CA ARG A 15 -10.74 -7.23 -9.33
C ARG A 15 -11.53 -6.20 -8.51
N ARG A 16 -12.43 -5.47 -9.16
CA ARG A 16 -13.45 -4.65 -8.48
C ARG A 16 -14.25 -5.57 -7.57
N ASN A 17 -14.13 -5.40 -6.26
CA ASN A 17 -14.83 -6.24 -5.27
C ASN A 17 -15.21 -5.46 -4.01
N ILE A 18 -15.14 -4.13 -4.06
CA ILE A 18 -15.60 -3.24 -3.00
C ILE A 18 -17.02 -2.82 -3.37
N TYR A 19 -17.94 -2.86 -2.40
CA TYR A 19 -19.30 -2.35 -2.56
C TYR A 19 -19.49 -1.12 -1.68
N LEU A 20 -19.88 0.00 -2.29
CA LEU A 20 -20.22 1.24 -1.59
C LEU A 20 -21.64 1.64 -1.98
N GLN A 21 -22.53 1.76 -0.99
CA GLN A 21 -23.93 2.16 -1.22
C GLN A 21 -24.65 1.30 -2.27
N GLY A 22 -24.36 -0.01 -2.30
CA GLY A 22 -24.93 -0.95 -3.28
C GLY A 22 -24.21 -1.00 -4.63
N GLU A 23 -23.25 -0.10 -4.89
CA GLU A 23 -22.48 -0.07 -6.14
C GLU A 23 -21.14 -0.78 -6.00
N LYS A 24 -20.74 -1.51 -7.04
CA LYS A 24 -19.43 -2.16 -7.11
C LYS A 24 -18.37 -1.20 -7.67
N VAL A 25 -17.41 -0.81 -6.83
CA VAL A 25 -16.44 0.25 -7.14
C VAL A 25 -15.02 -0.27 -7.36
N ALA A 26 -14.18 0.55 -7.99
CA ALA A 26 -12.75 0.29 -8.09
C ALA A 26 -12.05 0.52 -6.75
N ARG A 27 -10.84 -0.05 -6.59
CA ARG A 27 -10.06 0.10 -5.36
C ARG A 27 -9.37 1.46 -5.23
N ASP A 28 -9.49 2.31 -6.24
CA ASP A 28 -9.03 3.70 -6.31
C ASP A 28 -10.16 4.70 -6.57
N ASP A 29 -11.41 4.29 -6.32
CA ASP A 29 -12.58 5.18 -6.38
C ASP A 29 -12.36 6.43 -5.52
N GLU A 30 -12.77 7.59 -6.02
CA GLU A 30 -12.55 8.88 -5.36
C GLU A 30 -13.08 8.90 -3.92
N ARG A 31 -14.21 8.23 -3.68
CA ARG A 31 -14.85 8.12 -2.35
C ARG A 31 -13.98 7.43 -1.31
N ILE A 32 -12.97 6.66 -1.72
CA ILE A 32 -12.04 5.93 -0.83
C ILE A 32 -10.62 6.49 -0.88
N GLN A 33 -10.38 7.61 -1.55
CA GLN A 33 -9.03 8.19 -1.66
C GLN A 33 -8.43 8.56 -0.30
N ALA A 34 -9.25 9.00 0.66
CA ALA A 34 -8.77 9.25 2.03
C ALA A 34 -8.15 7.98 2.65
N VAL A 35 -8.79 6.82 2.46
CA VAL A 35 -8.30 5.53 2.95
C VAL A 35 -6.98 5.16 2.27
N LEU A 36 -6.88 5.35 0.94
CA LEU A 36 -5.65 5.10 0.21
C LEU A 36 -4.51 6.00 0.66
N ASN A 37 -4.81 7.28 0.94
CA ASN A 37 -3.82 8.23 1.43
C ASN A 37 -3.33 7.85 2.83
N THR A 38 -4.23 7.50 3.75
CA THR A 38 -3.87 7.06 5.10
C THR A 38 -3.03 5.79 5.08
N MET A 39 -3.46 4.74 4.36
CA MET A 39 -2.67 3.50 4.26
C MET A 39 -1.34 3.74 3.54
N GLY A 40 -1.35 4.60 2.51
CA GLY A 40 -0.18 4.97 1.73
C GLY A 40 0.92 5.65 2.54
N MET A 41 0.59 6.29 3.68
CA MET A 41 1.59 6.89 4.56
C MET A 41 2.65 5.88 5.00
N THR A 42 2.29 4.61 5.18
CA THR A 42 3.26 3.58 5.56
C THR A 42 4.41 3.45 4.57
N PHE A 43 4.13 3.59 3.27
CA PHE A 43 5.15 3.62 2.22
C PHE A 43 5.94 4.93 2.25
N ASP A 44 5.26 6.06 2.39
CA ASP A 44 5.88 7.39 2.45
C ASP A 44 6.87 7.49 3.63
N PHE A 45 6.57 6.88 4.78
CA PHE A 45 7.46 6.85 5.95
C PHE A 45 8.58 5.82 5.84
N ALA A 46 8.42 4.73 5.10
CA ALA A 46 9.50 3.77 4.87
C ALA A 46 10.63 4.34 4.01
N GLU A 47 10.34 5.35 3.17
CA GLU A 47 11.35 6.05 2.37
C GLU A 47 12.13 7.11 3.18
N LYS A 48 11.70 7.42 4.41
CA LYS A 48 12.36 8.40 5.28
C LYS A 48 13.46 7.74 6.11
N PRO A 49 14.73 8.17 5.99
CA PRO A 49 15.85 7.56 6.70
C PRO A 49 15.63 7.48 8.22
N GLU A 50 15.03 8.50 8.82
CA GLU A 50 14.78 8.58 10.26
C GLU A 50 13.72 7.60 10.78
N TYR A 51 12.95 6.98 9.88
CA TYR A 51 11.93 5.97 10.21
C TYR A 51 12.23 4.59 9.59
N ALA A 52 13.31 4.45 8.82
CA ALA A 52 13.59 3.25 8.04
C ALA A 52 13.67 1.98 8.92
N ASP A 53 14.31 2.07 10.09
CA ASP A 53 14.46 0.94 11.02
C ASP A 53 13.11 0.44 11.57
N LEU A 54 12.11 1.32 11.68
CA LEU A 54 10.77 0.99 12.17
C LEU A 54 9.82 0.58 11.05
N MET A 55 10.06 1.06 9.83
CA MET A 55 9.11 0.95 8.73
C MET A 55 9.53 -0.08 7.67
N THR A 56 10.69 -0.71 7.83
CA THR A 56 11.21 -1.73 6.92
C THR A 56 11.59 -3.01 7.65
N ALA A 57 11.60 -4.11 6.91
CA ALA A 57 12.03 -5.41 7.40
C ALA A 57 12.64 -6.24 6.26
N THR A 58 13.41 -7.27 6.61
CA THR A 58 13.89 -8.26 5.63
C THR A 58 12.81 -9.33 5.45
N SER A 59 12.37 -9.53 4.20
CA SER A 59 11.42 -10.58 3.84
C SER A 59 12.01 -11.98 4.11
N HIS A 60 11.23 -12.84 4.74
CA HIS A 60 11.66 -14.23 4.99
C HIS A 60 11.56 -15.12 3.74
N LEU A 61 10.77 -14.71 2.74
CA LEU A 61 10.60 -15.48 1.50
C LEU A 61 11.63 -15.11 0.44
N THR A 62 12.04 -13.84 0.38
CA THR A 62 12.89 -13.31 -0.70
C THR A 62 14.26 -12.82 -0.23
N GLY A 63 14.42 -12.52 1.06
CA GLY A 63 15.62 -11.89 1.60
C GLY A 63 15.77 -10.40 1.25
N GLU A 64 14.82 -9.81 0.53
CA GLU A 64 14.84 -8.39 0.18
C GLU A 64 14.32 -7.50 1.31
N THR A 65 14.82 -6.26 1.36
CA THR A 65 14.22 -5.22 2.22
C THR A 65 12.88 -4.76 1.66
N ILE A 66 11.85 -4.95 2.48
CA ILE A 66 10.46 -4.59 2.19
C ILE A 66 9.96 -3.58 3.21
N ASN A 67 8.85 -2.91 2.89
CA ASN A 67 8.12 -2.17 3.91
C ASN A 67 7.51 -3.15 4.92
N GLN A 68 7.52 -2.82 6.22
CA GLN A 68 7.05 -3.72 7.27
C GLN A 68 5.55 -4.09 7.14
N GLY A 69 4.73 -3.22 6.56
CA GLY A 69 3.33 -3.49 6.26
C GLY A 69 3.11 -4.31 4.98
N GLU A 70 4.15 -4.52 4.18
CA GLU A 70 4.10 -5.44 3.05
C GLU A 70 4.27 -6.88 3.55
N GLN A 71 3.39 -7.77 3.08
CA GLN A 71 3.61 -9.20 3.26
C GLN A 71 4.52 -9.68 2.14
N GLY A 72 5.68 -10.20 2.53
CA GLY A 72 6.71 -10.77 1.67
C GLY A 72 7.64 -11.66 2.46
#